data_AF-J8FGZ3-F1
#
_entry.id   AF-J8FGZ3-F1
#
_cell.length_a   1.000
_cell.length_b   1.000
_cell.length_c   1.000
_cell.angle_alpha   90.00
_cell.angle_beta   90.00
_cell.angle_gamma   90.00
#
_symmetry.space_group_name_H-M   'P 1'
#
loop_
_entity.id
_entity.type
_entity.pdbx_description
1 polymer ?
#
loop_
_entity_poly.entity_id
_entity_poly.type
_entity_poly.pdbx_seq_one_letter_code
_entity_poly.pdbx_strand_id
1 'polypeptide(L)'
;MSSPRGKYTIGSAFGRQGNPGTKLPFINLTQNHVWVDDSTSPYYNTLQEKPVRGRWKSAKNMYIPAYDYGFVINYNTESRTPYKGSAIFFHVSTSWTEGCTGVDKQNVIDMLRWIDPGKNPVIIQTPEHELTNY
;
A
#
# COMPACT_ATOMS: atom_id res chain seq x y z
N MET A 1 4.24 -16.22 -2.83
CA MET A 1 4.16 -15.09 -1.88
C MET A 1 2.75 -15.08 -1.30
N SER A 2 2.58 -14.89 0.00
CA SER A 2 1.26 -14.85 0.66
C SER A 2 0.97 -13.45 1.19
N SER A 3 -0.30 -13.04 1.18
CA SER A 3 -0.72 -11.82 1.86
C SER A 3 -0.39 -11.91 3.36
N PRO A 4 0.03 -10.80 3.98
CA PRO A 4 0.35 -10.81 5.40
C PRO A 4 -0.92 -11.04 6.22
N ARG A 5 -0.78 -11.78 7.32
CA ARG A 5 -1.84 -11.98 8.30
C ARG A 5 -1.62 -11.09 9.51
N GLY A 6 -2.64 -10.33 9.88
CA GLY A 6 -2.55 -9.43 11.03
C GLY A 6 -3.54 -8.28 11.01
N LYS A 7 -3.41 -7.43 12.04
CA LYS A 7 -4.12 -6.17 12.21
C LYS A 7 -3.15 -5.03 11.98
N TYR A 8 -3.47 -4.16 11.03
CA TYR A 8 -2.59 -3.07 10.59
C TYR A 8 -3.32 -1.74 10.61
N THR A 9 -2.58 -0.67 10.87
CA THR A 9 -3.06 0.68 10.64
C THR A 9 -3.04 1.02 9.15
N ILE A 10 -3.85 2.01 8.77
CA ILE A 10 -3.92 2.51 7.39
C ILE A 10 -2.98 3.71 7.25
N GLY A 11 -2.10 3.67 6.25
CA GLY A 11 -1.16 4.74 5.92
C GLY A 11 -1.74 5.72 4.89
N SER A 12 -0.86 6.43 4.19
CA SER A 12 -1.26 7.39 3.16
C SER A 12 -2.05 6.73 2.03
N ALA A 13 -3.07 7.44 1.54
CA ALA A 13 -3.70 7.16 0.27
C ALA A 13 -2.81 7.65 -0.89
N PHE A 14 -3.00 7.06 -2.07
CA PHE A 14 -2.30 7.45 -3.27
C PHE A 14 -3.18 7.26 -4.51
N GLY A 15 -2.82 7.93 -5.60
CA GLY A 15 -3.48 7.72 -6.87
C GLY A 15 -2.88 8.51 -8.02
N ARG A 16 -3.12 8.04 -9.25
CA ARG A 16 -2.73 8.73 -10.49
C ARG A 16 -3.77 9.75 -10.97
N GLN A 17 -4.99 9.65 -10.45
CA GLN A 17 -6.16 10.43 -10.89
C GLN A 17 -6.62 11.48 -9.86
N GLY A 18 -5.69 11.93 -9.02
CA GLY A 18 -5.98 12.93 -7.98
C GLY A 18 -6.72 12.36 -6.77
N ASN A 19 -6.92 13.18 -5.75
CA ASN A 19 -7.61 12.79 -4.53
C ASN A 19 -9.11 12.58 -4.81
N PRO A 20 -9.68 11.37 -4.57
CA PRO A 20 -11.10 11.10 -4.83
C PRO A 20 -12.06 11.66 -3.76
N GLY A 21 -11.56 12.40 -2.77
CA GLY A 21 -12.31 12.90 -1.61
C GLY A 21 -11.98 12.17 -0.30
N THR A 22 -10.79 11.55 -0.19
CA THR A 22 -10.36 10.91 1.05
C THR A 22 -9.88 11.92 2.09
N LYS A 23 -10.06 11.57 3.36
CA LYS A 23 -9.49 12.29 4.52
C LYS A 23 -8.07 11.85 4.86
N LEU A 24 -7.59 10.73 4.30
CA LEU A 24 -6.21 10.29 4.48
C LEU A 24 -5.23 11.28 3.83
N PRO A 25 -3.98 11.38 4.34
CA PRO A 25 -2.91 12.02 3.59
C PRO A 25 -2.82 11.41 2.19
N PHE A 26 -2.88 12.24 1.15
CA PHE A 26 -2.98 11.77 -0.23
C PHE A 26 -1.73 12.11 -1.03
N ILE A 27 -1.18 11.11 -1.72
CA ILE A 27 -0.01 11.24 -2.57
C ILE A 27 -0.46 11.20 -4.04
N ASN A 28 -0.26 12.32 -4.74
CA ASN A 28 -0.42 12.37 -6.19
C ASN A 28 0.76 11.66 -6.85
N LEU A 29 0.51 10.49 -7.42
CA LEU A 29 1.55 9.69 -8.04
C LEU A 29 2.02 10.34 -9.35
N THR A 30 3.31 10.18 -9.61
CA THR A 30 4.00 10.68 -10.80
C THR A 30 4.86 9.55 -11.37
N GLN A 31 5.32 9.67 -12.61
CA GLN A 31 6.16 8.67 -13.27
C GLN A 31 7.47 8.35 -12.53
N ASN A 32 7.89 9.24 -11.63
CA ASN A 32 9.11 9.07 -10.84
C ASN A 32 8.88 8.27 -9.56
N HIS A 33 7.64 8.17 -9.07
CA HIS A 33 7.33 7.47 -7.84
C HIS A 33 7.56 5.96 -7.95
N VAL A 34 8.29 5.42 -6.98
CA VAL A 34 8.58 4.00 -6.82
C VAL A 34 8.48 3.60 -5.36
N TRP A 35 8.11 2.35 -5.09
CA TRP A 35 8.19 1.78 -3.75
C TRP A 35 9.37 0.82 -3.67
N VAL A 36 10.33 1.11 -2.81
CA VAL A 36 11.57 0.32 -2.72
C VAL A 36 11.29 -1.02 -2.06
N ASP A 37 11.52 -2.11 -2.80
CA ASP A 37 11.35 -3.49 -2.32
C ASP A 37 12.69 -4.22 -2.08
N ASP A 38 13.81 -3.55 -2.36
CA ASP A 38 15.16 -4.02 -2.03
C ASP A 38 15.37 -4.08 -0.51
N SER A 39 15.34 -5.28 0.05
CA SER A 39 15.53 -5.54 1.49
C SER A 39 16.90 -5.12 2.03
N THR A 40 17.88 -4.87 1.17
CA THR A 40 19.22 -4.41 1.57
C THR A 40 19.39 -2.90 1.48
N SER A 41 18.40 -2.17 0.96
CA SER A 41 18.44 -0.73 0.84
C SER A 41 18.09 -0.05 2.17
N PRO A 42 18.74 1.07 2.53
CA PRO A 42 18.29 1.92 3.64
C PRO A 42 16.89 2.54 3.40
N TYR A 43 16.40 2.50 2.17
CA TYR A 43 15.06 2.97 1.79
C TYR A 43 14.02 1.84 1.72
N TYR A 44 14.36 0.64 2.18
CA TYR A 44 13.47 -0.52 2.10
C TYR A 44 12.07 -0.23 2.67
N ASN A 45 11.05 -0.65 1.92
CA ASN A 45 9.64 -0.49 2.22
C ASN A 45 9.20 0.97 2.41
N THR A 46 9.72 1.87 1.58
CA THR A 46 9.31 3.29 1.52
C THR A 46 8.99 3.74 0.10
N LEU A 47 8.13 4.76 -0.01
CA LEU A 47 7.95 5.50 -1.24
C LEU A 47 9.15 6.41 -1.49
N GLN A 48 9.72 6.34 -2.68
CA GLN A 48 10.84 7.15 -3.16
C GLN A 48 10.55 7.68 -4.56
N GLU A 49 11.39 8.60 -5.04
CA GLU A 49 11.35 9.09 -6.41
C GLU A 49 12.63 8.74 -7.16
N LYS A 50 12.52 8.44 -8.46
CA LYS A 50 13.65 8.35 -9.40
C LYS A 50 14.37 9.72 -9.55
N PRO A 51 15.63 9.73 -10.01
CA PRO A 51 16.46 8.60 -10.42
C PRO A 51 17.03 7.80 -9.24
N VAL A 52 17.32 6.51 -9.45
CA VAL A 52 17.80 5.59 -8.40
C VAL A 52 19.10 6.06 -7.76
N ARG A 53 20.11 6.42 -8.58
CA ARG A 53 21.45 6.88 -8.13
C ARG A 53 22.12 5.94 -7.11
N GLY A 54 21.99 4.63 -7.31
CA GLY A 54 22.59 3.59 -6.45
C GLY A 54 21.91 3.39 -5.08
N ARG A 55 20.78 4.05 -4.82
CA ARG A 55 20.09 3.98 -3.52
C ARG A 55 19.41 2.62 -3.23
N TRP A 56 19.02 1.89 -4.27
CA TRP A 56 18.42 0.56 -4.19
C TRP A 56 18.69 -0.22 -5.47
N LYS A 57 18.57 -1.55 -5.40
CA LYS A 57 18.70 -2.46 -6.55
C LYS A 57 17.37 -2.77 -7.22
N SER A 58 16.27 -2.71 -6.48
CA SER A 58 14.91 -2.96 -6.97
C SER A 58 13.88 -2.05 -6.30
N ALA A 59 12.84 -1.70 -7.07
CA ALA A 59 11.67 -0.99 -6.58
C ALA A 59 10.47 -1.23 -7.52
N LYS A 60 9.26 -1.24 -6.97
CA LYS A 60 8.01 -1.31 -7.74
C LYS A 60 7.64 0.07 -8.30
N ASN A 61 7.27 0.15 -9.57
CA ASN A 61 6.77 1.39 -10.17
C ASN A 61 5.38 1.72 -9.61
N MET A 62 5.19 2.95 -9.10
CA MET A 62 3.89 3.36 -8.56
C MET A 62 2.97 3.98 -9.62
N TYR A 63 3.48 4.44 -10.76
CA TYR A 63 2.65 5.07 -11.78
C TYR A 63 2.05 4.07 -12.78
N ILE A 64 1.27 3.10 -12.31
CA ILE A 64 0.61 2.06 -13.14
C ILE A 64 -0.91 2.01 -12.93
N PRO A 65 -1.71 1.46 -13.87
CA PRO A 65 -3.18 1.42 -13.77
C PRO A 65 -3.75 0.79 -12.50
N ALA A 66 -3.09 -0.22 -11.96
CA ALA A 66 -3.47 -0.83 -10.69
C ALA A 66 -3.47 0.15 -9.50
N TYR A 67 -2.75 1.27 -9.63
CA TYR A 67 -2.62 2.31 -8.61
C TYR A 67 -3.30 3.62 -9.03
N ASP A 68 -4.33 3.55 -9.88
CA ASP A 68 -5.26 4.66 -10.10
C ASP A 68 -5.75 5.24 -8.77
N TYR A 69 -6.09 4.36 -7.82
CA TYR A 69 -6.42 4.66 -6.44
C TYR A 69 -5.93 3.52 -5.52
N GLY A 70 -5.55 3.87 -4.29
CA GLY A 70 -5.25 2.89 -3.25
C GLY A 70 -4.76 3.54 -1.96
N PHE A 71 -4.42 2.72 -0.97
CA PHE A 71 -3.76 3.17 0.25
C PHE A 71 -2.74 2.15 0.76
N VAL A 72 -1.80 2.64 1.56
CA VAL A 72 -0.78 1.83 2.20
C VAL A 72 -1.38 1.05 3.37
N ILE A 73 -1.19 -0.26 3.39
CA ILE A 73 -1.38 -1.07 4.59
C ILE A 73 -0.04 -1.05 5.32
N ASN A 74 -0.01 -0.63 6.59
CA ASN A 74 1.23 -0.47 7.37
C ASN A 74 1.86 -1.80 7.82
N TYR A 75 1.96 -2.76 6.89
CA TYR A 75 2.71 -3.99 7.08
C TYR A 75 4.20 -3.71 6.89
N ASN A 76 4.98 -3.97 7.94
CA ASN A 76 6.44 -3.83 7.95
C ASN A 76 6.94 -2.42 7.57
N THR A 77 6.12 -1.36 7.71
CA THR A 77 6.49 0.01 7.30
C THR A 77 7.20 0.80 8.38
N GLU A 78 6.99 0.43 9.65
CA GLU A 78 7.65 1.01 10.82
C GLU A 78 9.02 0.37 11.07
N SER A 79 9.05 -0.94 11.34
CA SER A 79 10.29 -1.67 11.63
C SER A 79 11.16 -1.91 10.39
N ARG A 80 10.56 -1.94 9.19
CA ARG A 80 11.22 -2.18 7.90
C ARG A 80 12.22 -3.33 7.96
N THR A 81 11.82 -4.41 8.62
CA THR A 81 12.68 -5.56 8.83
C THR A 81 13.00 -6.22 7.49
N PRO A 82 14.28 -6.33 7.10
CA PRO A 82 14.68 -6.92 5.83
C PRO A 82 14.05 -8.32 5.61
N TYR A 83 13.69 -8.63 4.36
CA TYR A 83 13.14 -9.92 3.93
C TYR A 83 11.80 -10.32 4.55
N LYS A 84 11.12 -9.41 5.27
CA LYS A 84 9.75 -9.61 5.79
C LYS A 84 8.65 -9.11 4.85
N GLY A 85 8.96 -8.86 3.58
CA GLY A 85 7.99 -8.32 2.61
C GLY A 85 7.79 -6.81 2.70
N SER A 86 7.30 -6.22 1.61
CA SER A 86 7.14 -4.77 1.44
C SER A 86 6.00 -4.48 0.44
N ALA A 87 5.66 -3.21 0.26
CA ALA A 87 4.73 -2.74 -0.77
C ALA A 87 3.34 -3.42 -0.69
N ILE A 88 2.78 -3.52 0.52
CA ILE A 88 1.44 -4.07 0.74
C ILE A 88 0.44 -2.93 0.70
N PHE A 89 -0.47 -3.02 -0.27
CA PHE A 89 -1.45 -1.99 -0.55
C PHE A 89 -2.86 -2.57 -0.63
N PHE A 90 -3.84 -1.71 -0.42
CA PHE A 90 -5.21 -1.90 -0.88
C PHE A 90 -5.42 -1.08 -2.15
N HIS A 91 -5.72 -1.71 -3.29
CA HIS A 91 -5.70 -1.01 -4.58
C HIS A 91 -6.60 -1.65 -5.64
N VAL A 92 -6.68 -0.99 -6.81
CA VAL A 92 -7.46 -1.47 -7.95
C VAL A 92 -6.82 -2.72 -8.54
N SER A 93 -7.56 -3.81 -8.62
CA SER A 93 -7.14 -5.02 -9.32
C SER A 93 -8.35 -5.81 -9.82
N THR A 94 -8.22 -6.42 -10.99
CA THR A 94 -9.19 -7.37 -11.55
C THR A 94 -8.65 -8.81 -11.56
N SER A 95 -7.48 -9.04 -10.97
CA SER A 95 -6.80 -10.34 -10.91
C SER A 95 -6.11 -10.56 -9.57
N TRP A 96 -5.57 -11.78 -9.39
CA TRP A 96 -4.72 -12.14 -8.27
C TRP A 96 -3.57 -11.16 -8.08
N THR A 97 -3.20 -10.92 -6.82
CA THR A 97 -2.13 -10.00 -6.42
C THR A 97 -1.01 -10.74 -5.68
N GLU A 98 0.18 -10.16 -5.66
CA GLU A 98 1.34 -10.71 -4.93
C GLU A 98 1.36 -10.24 -3.46
N GLY A 99 0.26 -10.45 -2.73
CA GLY A 99 0.14 -10.13 -1.30
C GLY A 99 -0.64 -8.86 -0.96
N CYS A 100 -0.91 -7.99 -1.95
CA CYS A 100 -1.85 -6.86 -1.78
C CYS A 100 -3.30 -7.33 -1.58
N THR A 101 -4.19 -6.39 -1.32
CA THR A 101 -5.64 -6.59 -1.39
C THR A 101 -6.18 -5.83 -2.61
N GLY A 102 -6.54 -6.58 -3.64
CA GLY A 102 -7.09 -6.05 -4.88
C GLY A 102 -8.62 -6.06 -4.88
N VAL A 103 -9.25 -4.94 -5.24
CA VAL A 103 -10.71 -4.84 -5.42
C VAL A 103 -11.06 -3.97 -6.63
N ASP A 104 -12.33 -3.97 -7.03
CA ASP A 104 -12.83 -3.11 -8.10
C ASP A 104 -12.62 -1.62 -7.81
N LYS A 105 -12.38 -0.84 -8.86
CA LYS A 105 -12.03 0.58 -8.77
C LYS A 105 -13.02 1.40 -7.95
N GLN A 106 -14.32 1.20 -8.15
CA GLN A 106 -15.35 1.93 -7.42
C GLN A 106 -15.31 1.61 -5.93
N ASN A 107 -15.10 0.34 -5.57
CA ASN A 107 -14.97 -0.08 -4.17
C ASN A 107 -13.73 0.54 -3.50
N VAL A 108 -12.62 0.71 -4.21
CA VAL A 108 -11.45 1.46 -3.69
C VAL A 108 -11.82 2.91 -3.40
N ILE A 109 -12.52 3.58 -4.33
CA ILE A 109 -12.94 4.97 -4.18
C ILE A 109 -13.88 5.13 -2.98
N ASP A 110 -14.87 4.23 -2.86
CA ASP A 110 -15.85 4.28 -1.78
C ASP A 110 -15.19 4.05 -0.41
N MET A 111 -14.27 3.08 -0.34
CA MET A 111 -13.48 2.84 0.87
C MET A 111 -12.63 4.06 1.24
N LEU A 112 -11.93 4.67 0.28
CA LEU A 112 -11.11 5.86 0.50
C LEU A 112 -11.92 7.06 1.03
N ARG A 113 -13.16 7.22 0.57
CA ARG A 113 -14.08 8.28 1.04
C ARG A 113 -14.66 7.98 2.42
N TRP A 114 -14.89 6.69 2.72
CA TRP A 114 -15.46 6.25 3.98
C TRP A 114 -14.46 6.30 5.14
N ILE A 115 -13.19 5.98 4.88
CA ILE A 115 -12.13 5.99 5.89
C ILE A 115 -12.00 7.38 6.52
N ASP A 116 -12.13 7.42 7.84
CA ASP A 116 -11.90 8.60 8.67
C ASP A 116 -10.71 8.34 9.61
N PRO A 117 -9.54 8.95 9.37
CA PRO A 117 -8.37 8.79 10.23
C PRO A 117 -8.63 9.15 11.69
N GLY A 118 -9.54 10.08 11.96
CA GLY A 118 -9.91 10.49 13.33
C GLY A 118 -10.62 9.39 14.12
N LYS A 119 -11.07 8.31 13.47
CA LYS A 119 -11.68 7.14 14.10
C LYS A 119 -10.71 5.99 14.33
N ASN A 120 -9.41 6.19 14.09
CA ASN A 120 -8.36 5.17 14.23
C ASN A 120 -8.68 3.84 13.51
N PRO A 121 -8.99 3.86 12.20
CA PRO A 121 -9.37 2.67 11.48
C PRO A 121 -8.19 1.70 11.34
N VAL A 122 -8.52 0.41 11.34
CA VAL A 122 -7.58 -0.69 11.12
C VAL A 122 -8.08 -1.60 10.00
N ILE A 123 -7.15 -2.32 9.37
CA ILE A 123 -7.45 -3.42 8.46
C ILE A 123 -6.97 -4.73 9.09
N ILE A 124 -7.84 -5.72 9.12
CA ILE A 124 -7.52 -7.07 9.57
C ILE A 124 -7.50 -7.97 8.33
N GLN A 125 -6.38 -8.64 8.10
CA GLN A 125 -6.19 -9.59 7.01
C GLN A 125 -5.96 -10.97 7.63
N THR A 126 -6.94 -11.87 7.52
CA THR A 126 -6.86 -13.21 8.10
C THR A 126 -7.95 -14.12 7.52
N PRO A 127 -7.80 -15.47 7.55
CA PRO A 127 -8.93 -16.37 7.30
C PRO A 127 -10.10 -16.08 8.23
N GLU A 128 -11.34 -16.21 7.75
CA GLU A 128 -12.55 -15.83 8.50
C GLU A 128 -12.64 -16.45 9.91
N HIS A 129 -12.28 -17.72 10.04
CA HIS A 129 -12.29 -18.45 11.32
C HIS A 129 -11.24 -17.96 12.33
N GLU A 130 -10.30 -17.10 11.92
CA GLU A 130 -9.27 -16.49 12.77
C GLU A 130 -9.60 -15.02 13.11
N LEU A 131 -10.74 -14.47 12.66
CA LEU A 131 -11.08 -13.04 12.87
C LEU A 131 -11.16 -12.65 14.35
N THR A 132 -11.59 -13.56 15.21
CA THR A 132 -11.73 -13.30 16.66
C THR A 132 -10.40 -13.16 17.40
N ASN A 133 -9.26 -13.32 16.71
CA ASN A 133 -7.93 -13.19 17.30
C ASN A 133 -7.40 -11.74 17.39
N TYR A 134 -8.18 -10.72 16.97
CA TYR A 134 -7.73 -9.34 16.73
C TYR A 134 -8.69 -8.26 17.26
#